data_AF-A0A3B8P6F2-F1
#
_entry.id   AF-A0A3B8P6F2-F1
#
_cell.length_a   1.000
_cell.length_b   1.000
_cell.length_c   1.000
_cell.angle_alpha   90.00
_cell.angle_beta   90.00
_cell.angle_gamma   90.00
#
_symmetry.space_group_name_H-M   'P 1'
#
loop_
_entity.id
_entity.type
_entity.pdbx_description
1 polymer ?
#
loop_
_entity_poly.entity_id
_entity_poly.type
_entity_poly.pdbx_seq_one_letter_code
_entity_poly.pdbx_strand_id
1 'polypeptide(L)'
;TNPKILLCDEATSALDPQTTASVLQLLAEINRELKLTIVLITHEMDVIRRVCDRVAVMDAGQIVEQGSVGDVFLHPQHPTTKRFVQEDEQVDEGEQRDDFAHVPGRIVRLTFQGDATYAPLLGTVARETGVDYSILAGRIDRIKDVPYGQLTLALIGGDMEAAFARFTAADVHMEVLR
;
A
#
# COMPACT_ATOMS: atom_id res chain seq x y z
N THR A 1 -3.94 6.52 36.95
CA THR A 1 -4.48 5.27 36.38
C THR A 1 -3.45 4.73 35.40
N ASN A 2 -3.08 3.45 35.46
CA ASN A 2 -2.11 2.84 34.54
C ASN A 2 -2.89 1.95 33.54
N PRO A 3 -3.58 2.54 32.54
CA PRO A 3 -4.45 1.79 31.66
C PRO A 3 -3.65 0.81 30.80
N LYS A 4 -4.29 -0.29 30.40
CA LYS A 4 -3.71 -1.23 29.42
C LYS A 4 -4.16 -0.93 27.99
N ILE A 5 -5.21 -0.14 27.84
CA ILE A 5 -5.87 0.19 26.58
C ILE A 5 -6.13 1.69 26.52
N LEU A 6 -5.81 2.31 25.39
CA LEU A 6 -6.16 3.68 25.04
C LEU A 6 -7.08 3.64 23.83
N LEU A 7 -8.23 4.30 23.93
CA LEU A 7 -9.16 4.48 22.83
C LEU A 7 -9.02 5.92 22.35
N CYS A 8 -8.67 6.10 21.07
CA CYS A 8 -8.55 7.38 20.42
C CYS A 8 -9.67 7.48 19.37
N ASP A 9 -10.65 8.34 19.60
CA ASP A 9 -11.76 8.58 18.68
C ASP A 9 -11.56 9.93 18.00
N GLU A 10 -11.20 9.90 16.71
CA GLU A 10 -10.88 11.09 15.89
C GLU A 10 -9.96 12.11 16.60
N ALA A 11 -8.99 11.62 17.38
CA ALA A 11 -8.20 12.44 18.29
C ALA A 11 -7.35 13.53 17.60
N THR A 12 -7.21 13.48 16.27
CA THR A 12 -6.38 14.37 15.45
C THR A 12 -7.18 15.23 14.46
N SER A 13 -8.49 15.06 14.35
CA SER A 13 -9.29 15.68 13.27
C SER A 13 -9.37 17.21 13.34
N ALA A 14 -9.19 17.79 14.54
CA ALA A 14 -9.19 19.23 14.78
C ALA A 14 -7.79 19.87 14.75
N LEU A 15 -6.75 19.09 14.43
CA LEU A 15 -5.36 19.54 14.46
C LEU A 15 -4.86 19.80 13.05
N ASP A 16 -3.91 20.73 12.93
CA ASP A 16 -3.18 20.91 11.68
C ASP A 16 -2.24 19.70 11.41
N PRO A 17 -1.84 19.47 10.14
CA PRO A 17 -1.03 18.31 9.78
C PRO A 17 0.30 18.18 10.56
N GLN A 18 0.94 19.29 10.96
CA GLN A 18 2.19 19.24 11.72
C GLN A 18 1.95 18.80 13.17
N THR A 19 0.89 19.32 13.80
CA THR A 19 0.52 18.94 15.16
C THR A 19 0.02 17.50 15.20
N THR A 20 -0.77 17.06 14.22
CA THR A 20 -1.21 15.66 14.06
C THR A 20 -0.02 14.71 14.04
N ALA A 21 1.00 14.99 13.22
CA ALA A 21 2.21 14.17 13.16
C ALA A 21 2.92 14.07 14.52
N SER A 22 2.98 15.18 15.27
CA SER A 22 3.61 15.23 16.59
C SER A 22 2.85 14.39 17.63
N VAL A 23 1.52 14.46 17.63
CA VAL A 23 0.66 13.67 18.52
C VAL A 23 0.78 12.17 18.21
N LEU A 24 0.76 11.81 16.93
CA LEU A 24 0.89 10.43 16.49
C LEU A 24 2.26 9.83 16.84
N GLN A 25 3.32 10.63 16.72
CA GLN A 25 4.65 10.21 17.14
C GLN A 25 4.70 9.95 18.65
N LEU A 26 4.11 10.84 19.46
CA LEU A 26 4.01 10.64 20.90
C LEU A 26 3.21 9.36 21.25
N LEU A 27 2.09 9.10 20.56
CA LEU A 27 1.31 7.88 20.76
C LEU A 27 2.12 6.61 20.43
N ALA A 28 2.92 6.64 19.35
CA ALA A 28 3.80 5.54 18.99
C ALA A 28 4.91 5.30 20.03
N GLU A 29 5.49 6.38 20.59
CA GLU A 29 6.48 6.30 21.67
C GLU A 29 5.88 5.70 22.95
N ILE A 30 4.69 6.16 23.35
CA ILE A 30 3.95 5.64 24.52
C ILE A 30 3.62 4.15 24.33
N ASN A 31 3.17 3.75 23.14
CA ASN A 31 2.91 2.34 22.83
C ASN A 31 4.17 1.50 23.03
N ARG A 32 5.32 1.96 22.54
CA ARG A 32 6.60 1.25 22.64
C ARG A 32 7.11 1.16 24.09
N GLU A 33 7.02 2.25 24.84
CA GLU A 33 7.53 2.31 26.22
C GLU A 33 6.63 1.59 27.22
N LEU A 34 5.32 1.80 27.12
CA LEU A 34 4.35 1.28 28.09
C LEU A 34 3.71 -0.05 27.64
N LYS A 35 4.01 -0.54 26.43
CA LYS A 35 3.40 -1.72 25.80
C LYS A 35 1.87 -1.67 25.83
N LEU A 36 1.35 -0.48 25.59
CA LEU A 36 -0.06 -0.15 25.72
C LEU A 36 -0.82 -0.48 24.43
N THR A 37 -1.98 -1.11 24.52
CA THR A 37 -2.81 -1.36 23.32
C THR A 37 -3.56 -0.08 22.94
N ILE A 38 -3.36 0.41 21.73
CA ILE A 38 -4.06 1.61 21.22
C ILE A 38 -5.06 1.18 20.17
N VAL A 39 -6.32 1.61 20.32
CA VAL A 39 -7.35 1.51 19.29
C VAL A 39 -7.63 2.92 18.79
N LEU A 40 -7.39 3.14 17.50
CA LEU A 40 -7.60 4.42 16.84
C LEU A 40 -8.77 4.31 15.87
N ILE A 41 -9.69 5.26 15.96
CA ILE A 41 -10.79 5.47 15.02
C ILE A 41 -10.49 6.77 14.28
N THR A 42 -10.35 6.68 12.96
CA THR A 42 -10.07 7.83 12.09
C THR A 42 -10.53 7.54 10.67
N HIS A 43 -10.79 8.60 9.91
CA HIS A 43 -11.02 8.54 8.46
C HIS A 43 -9.74 8.90 7.68
N GLU A 44 -8.67 9.34 8.34
CA GLU A 44 -7.43 9.75 7.70
C GLU A 44 -6.51 8.55 7.44
N MET A 45 -6.37 8.17 6.17
CA MET A 45 -5.57 7.02 5.73
C MET A 45 -4.07 7.20 6.01
N ASP A 46 -3.56 8.42 5.87
CA ASP A 46 -2.19 8.81 6.24
C ASP A 46 -1.83 8.48 7.69
N VAL A 47 -2.77 8.68 8.61
CA VAL A 47 -2.57 8.41 10.04
C VAL A 47 -2.44 6.90 10.28
N ILE A 48 -3.31 6.12 9.62
CA ILE A 48 -3.33 4.67 9.73
C ILE A 48 -2.00 4.08 9.24
N ARG A 49 -1.47 4.55 8.09
CA ARG A 49 -0.18 4.08 7.54
C ARG A 49 1.01 4.31 8.46
N ARG A 50 0.98 5.37 9.27
CA ARG A 50 2.14 5.79 10.09
C ARG A 50 2.21 5.07 11.42
N VAL A 51 1.08 4.75 12.03
CA VAL A 51 1.05 4.29 13.44
C VAL A 51 0.47 2.88 13.59
N CYS A 52 -0.56 2.54 12.82
CA CYS A 52 -1.33 1.33 13.05
C CYS A 52 -0.62 0.07 12.51
N ASP A 53 -0.69 -1.02 13.28
CA ASP A 53 -0.20 -2.34 12.82
C ASP A 53 -1.25 -3.10 12.00
N ARG A 54 -2.52 -2.92 12.39
CA ARG A 54 -3.69 -3.57 11.79
C ARG A 54 -4.79 -2.54 11.59
N VAL A 55 -5.62 -2.77 10.59
CA VAL A 55 -6.78 -1.93 10.27
C VAL A 55 -8.02 -2.80 10.08
N ALA A 56 -9.16 -2.24 10.43
CA ALA A 56 -10.48 -2.77 10.11
C ALA A 56 -11.28 -1.64 9.43
N VAL A 57 -11.77 -1.89 8.23
CA VAL A 57 -12.61 -0.95 7.47
C VAL A 57 -14.06 -1.29 7.78
N MET A 58 -14.83 -0.26 8.12
CA MET A 58 -16.25 -0.38 8.42
C MET A 58 -17.08 0.33 7.35
N ASP A 59 -18.18 -0.32 6.95
CA ASP A 59 -19.19 0.25 6.07
C ASP A 59 -20.57 -0.19 6.55
N ALA A 60 -21.54 0.71 6.55
CA ALA A 60 -22.91 0.48 7.03
C ALA A 60 -23.00 -0.26 8.40
N GLY A 61 -22.06 0.04 9.31
CA GLY A 61 -22.00 -0.56 10.65
C GLY A 61 -21.44 -1.99 10.71
N GLN A 62 -20.84 -2.49 9.64
CA GLN A 62 -20.20 -3.80 9.57
C GLN A 62 -18.72 -3.67 9.21
N ILE A 63 -17.89 -4.57 9.74
CA ILE A 63 -16.50 -4.69 9.28
C ILE A 63 -16.52 -5.37 7.92
N VAL A 64 -16.14 -4.64 6.88
CA VAL A 64 -16.11 -5.13 5.49
C VAL A 64 -14.75 -5.68 5.08
N GLU A 65 -13.68 -5.23 5.74
CA GLU A 65 -12.32 -5.70 5.50
C GLU A 65 -11.46 -5.53 6.75
N GLN A 66 -10.56 -6.47 7.02
CA GLN A 66 -9.65 -6.40 8.16
C GLN A 66 -8.34 -7.15 7.85
N GLY A 67 -7.20 -6.57 8.22
CA GLY A 67 -5.90 -7.17 7.95
C GLY A 67 -4.74 -6.40 8.58
N SER A 68 -3.53 -6.72 8.14
CA SER A 68 -2.38 -5.83 8.37
C SER A 68 -2.60 -4.54 7.57
N VAL A 69 -2.03 -3.43 8.05
CA VAL A 69 -2.09 -2.17 7.27
C VAL A 69 -1.46 -2.37 5.89
N GLY A 70 -0.36 -3.12 5.80
CA GLY A 70 0.29 -3.48 4.54
C GLY A 70 -0.66 -4.14 3.53
N ASP A 71 -1.37 -5.17 3.96
CA ASP A 71 -2.25 -5.94 3.07
C ASP A 71 -3.45 -5.12 2.61
N VAL A 72 -4.12 -4.45 3.56
CA VAL A 72 -5.36 -3.70 3.27
C VAL A 72 -5.09 -2.46 2.43
N PHE A 73 -3.93 -1.81 2.61
CA PHE A 73 -3.58 -0.63 1.82
C PHE A 73 -3.05 -0.99 0.43
N LEU A 74 -2.21 -2.02 0.32
CA LEU A 74 -1.56 -2.34 -0.96
C LEU A 74 -2.40 -3.25 -1.84
N HIS A 75 -3.25 -4.09 -1.23
CA HIS A 75 -4.09 -5.06 -1.93
C HIS A 75 -5.54 -5.02 -1.42
N PRO A 76 -6.20 -3.85 -1.43
CA PRO A 76 -7.57 -3.71 -0.95
C PRO A 76 -8.53 -4.58 -1.74
N GLN A 77 -9.35 -5.37 -1.06
CA GLN A 77 -10.30 -6.30 -1.70
C GLN A 77 -11.70 -5.70 -1.81
N HIS A 78 -12.17 -5.03 -0.75
CA HIS A 78 -13.52 -4.50 -0.69
C HIS A 78 -13.64 -3.16 -1.46
N PRO A 79 -14.74 -2.91 -2.20
CA PRO A 79 -14.91 -1.65 -2.94
C PRO A 79 -14.77 -0.39 -2.08
N THR A 80 -15.27 -0.42 -0.85
CA THR A 80 -15.16 0.70 0.10
C THR A 80 -13.70 0.96 0.49
N THR A 81 -12.92 -0.10 0.75
CA THR A 81 -11.48 0.03 1.02
C THR A 81 -10.73 0.57 -0.18
N LYS A 82 -11.03 0.07 -1.38
CA LYS A 82 -10.42 0.54 -2.64
C LYS A 82 -10.63 2.04 -2.80
N ARG A 83 -11.85 2.52 -2.59
CA ARG A 83 -12.16 3.95 -2.62
C ARG A 83 -11.36 4.76 -1.62
N PHE A 84 -11.28 4.32 -0.36
CA PHE A 84 -10.50 5.05 0.65
C PHE A 84 -9.02 5.15 0.31
N VAL A 85 -8.43 4.06 -0.18
CA VAL A 85 -7.03 4.06 -0.63
C VAL A 85 -6.88 5.02 -1.81
N GLN A 86 -7.72 4.92 -2.84
CA GLN A 86 -7.63 5.76 -4.04
C GLN A 86 -7.82 7.26 -3.76
N GLU A 87 -8.81 7.62 -2.93
CA GLU A 87 -9.08 9.02 -2.54
C GLU A 87 -7.86 9.65 -1.86
N ASP A 88 -7.17 8.86 -1.04
CA ASP A 88 -5.93 9.28 -0.38
C ASP A 88 -4.74 9.35 -1.35
N GLU A 89 -4.66 8.44 -2.34
CA GLU A 89 -3.59 8.44 -3.34
C GLU A 89 -3.73 9.53 -4.42
N GLN A 90 -4.84 10.28 -4.44
CA GLN A 90 -5.15 11.31 -5.45
C GLN A 90 -5.03 10.79 -6.90
N VAL A 91 -5.30 9.50 -7.12
CA VAL A 91 -5.22 8.88 -8.45
C VAL A 91 -6.55 9.09 -9.18
N ASP A 92 -6.51 9.79 -10.32
CA ASP A 92 -7.68 9.89 -11.21
C ASP A 92 -7.83 8.61 -12.05
N GLU A 93 -8.86 7.81 -11.76
CA GLU A 93 -9.18 6.58 -12.51
C GLU A 93 -9.49 6.85 -13.99
N GLY A 94 -9.97 8.05 -14.34
CA GLY A 94 -10.32 8.44 -15.70
C GLY A 94 -9.08 8.60 -16.58
N GLU A 95 -8.08 9.33 -16.09
CA GLU A 95 -6.84 9.60 -16.81
C GLU A 95 -6.00 8.32 -16.98
N GLN A 96 -5.88 7.49 -15.93
CA GLN A 96 -5.12 6.24 -16.02
C GLN A 96 -5.72 5.23 -17.02
N ARG A 97 -7.06 5.15 -17.12
CA ARG A 97 -7.71 4.20 -18.04
C ARG A 97 -7.46 4.55 -19.50
N ASP A 98 -7.48 5.84 -19.85
CA ASP A 98 -7.18 6.30 -21.21
C ASP A 98 -5.70 6.12 -21.56
N ASP A 99 -4.80 6.39 -20.60
CA ASP A 99 -3.35 6.20 -20.79
C ASP A 99 -2.98 4.72 -21.04
N PHE A 100 -3.67 3.78 -20.39
CA PHE A 100 -3.39 2.35 -20.51
C PHE A 100 -4.01 1.71 -21.75
N ALA A 101 -5.03 2.32 -22.35
CA ALA A 101 -5.74 1.77 -23.50
C ALA A 101 -4.83 1.59 -24.73
N HIS A 102 -3.87 2.50 -24.91
CA HIS A 102 -3.03 2.56 -26.11
C HIS A 102 -1.70 1.81 -26.00
N VAL A 103 -1.32 1.37 -24.80
CA VAL A 103 -0.05 0.66 -24.60
C VAL A 103 -0.20 -0.80 -25.04
N PRO A 104 0.67 -1.36 -25.89
CA PRO A 104 0.64 -2.77 -26.23
C PRO A 104 1.19 -3.65 -25.08
N GLY A 105 0.81 -4.93 -25.07
CA GLY A 105 1.32 -5.90 -24.08
C GLY A 105 0.41 -6.13 -22.88
N ARG A 106 0.95 -6.83 -21.90
CA ARG A 106 0.27 -7.22 -20.67
C ARG A 106 0.53 -6.22 -19.57
N ILE A 107 -0.52 -5.66 -18.98
CA ILE A 107 -0.41 -4.68 -17.92
C ILE A 107 -0.46 -5.41 -16.59
N VAL A 108 0.60 -5.27 -15.82
CA VAL A 108 0.73 -5.87 -14.49
C VAL A 108 1.05 -4.80 -13.47
N ARG A 109 0.50 -4.96 -12.27
CA ARG A 109 0.87 -4.20 -11.08
C ARG A 109 1.73 -5.07 -10.20
N LEU A 110 2.93 -4.58 -9.89
CA LEU A 110 3.89 -5.23 -9.02
C LEU A 110 4.00 -4.45 -7.73
N THR A 111 3.82 -5.15 -6.61
CA THR A 111 4.01 -4.60 -5.26
C THR A 111 5.23 -5.26 -4.63
N PHE A 112 6.20 -4.44 -4.27
CA PHE A 112 7.43 -4.80 -3.59
C PHE A 112 7.33 -4.37 -2.12
N GLN A 113 7.80 -5.19 -1.20
CA GLN A 113 7.84 -4.84 0.22
C GLN A 113 9.23 -5.13 0.80
N GLY A 114 9.66 -4.31 1.77
CA GLY A 114 10.93 -4.48 2.46
C GLY A 114 12.13 -4.39 1.51
N ASP A 115 13.10 -5.29 1.70
CA ASP A 115 14.38 -5.29 0.98
C ASP A 115 14.21 -5.49 -0.54
N ALA A 116 13.13 -6.14 -0.98
CA ALA A 116 12.82 -6.31 -2.40
C ALA A 116 12.62 -4.97 -3.13
N THR A 117 12.24 -3.92 -2.40
CA THR A 117 12.06 -2.55 -2.94
C THR A 117 13.36 -1.96 -3.51
N TYR A 118 14.52 -2.39 -2.99
CA TYR A 118 15.83 -1.88 -3.40
C TYR A 118 16.58 -2.81 -4.36
N ALA A 119 16.02 -3.99 -4.64
CA ALA A 119 16.64 -4.95 -5.54
C ALA A 119 16.42 -4.54 -7.01
N PRO A 120 17.40 -4.76 -7.92
CA PRO A 120 17.26 -4.47 -9.35
C PRO A 120 16.43 -5.54 -10.08
N LEU A 121 15.33 -5.99 -9.48
CA LEU A 121 14.58 -7.17 -9.92
C LEU A 121 14.04 -7.02 -11.34
N LEU A 122 13.46 -5.87 -11.68
CA LEU A 122 12.94 -5.61 -13.03
C LEU A 122 14.01 -5.80 -14.11
N GLY A 123 15.20 -5.25 -13.88
CA GLY A 123 16.32 -5.36 -14.81
C GLY A 123 16.83 -6.79 -14.96
N THR A 124 16.85 -7.56 -13.87
CA THR A 124 17.24 -8.97 -13.88
C THR A 124 16.21 -9.82 -14.63
N VAL A 125 14.92 -9.65 -14.34
CA VAL A 125 13.84 -10.41 -15.01
C VAL A 125 13.81 -10.11 -16.50
N ALA A 126 13.88 -8.84 -16.90
CA ALA A 126 13.89 -8.46 -18.32
C ALA A 126 15.05 -9.12 -19.08
N ARG A 127 16.26 -9.12 -18.50
CA ARG A 127 17.45 -9.71 -19.14
C ARG A 127 17.37 -11.23 -19.25
N GLU A 128 16.85 -11.91 -18.22
CA GLU A 128 16.80 -13.37 -18.19
C GLU A 128 15.66 -13.96 -19.03
N THR A 129 14.56 -13.23 -19.17
CA THR A 129 13.34 -13.72 -19.85
C THR A 129 13.14 -13.12 -21.23
N GLY A 130 13.90 -12.08 -21.57
CA GLY A 130 13.78 -11.33 -22.82
C GLY A 130 12.52 -10.49 -22.92
N VAL A 131 11.84 -10.24 -21.79
CA VAL A 131 10.65 -9.36 -21.72
C VAL A 131 11.11 -7.91 -21.67
N ASP A 132 10.56 -7.08 -22.53
CA ASP A 132 10.66 -5.63 -22.42
C ASP A 132 9.54 -5.10 -21.52
N TYR A 133 9.84 -4.03 -20.78
CA TYR A 133 8.86 -3.39 -19.91
C TYR A 133 8.83 -1.87 -20.09
N SER A 134 7.64 -1.29 -19.94
CA SER A 134 7.43 0.15 -19.84
C SER A 134 6.78 0.45 -18.49
N ILE A 135 7.32 1.43 -17.76
CA ILE A 135 6.73 1.90 -16.50
C ILE A 135 5.60 2.86 -16.85
N LEU A 136 4.37 2.51 -16.46
CA LEU A 136 3.18 3.31 -16.69
C LEU A 136 2.85 4.20 -15.49
N ALA A 137 3.03 3.66 -14.29
CA ALA A 137 2.89 4.40 -13.04
C ALA A 137 3.80 3.77 -11.99
N GLY A 138 4.23 4.56 -11.01
CA GLY A 138 5.08 4.04 -9.95
C GLY A 138 5.14 4.94 -8.73
N ARG A 139 5.15 4.31 -7.55
CA ARG A 139 5.41 4.97 -6.28
C ARG A 139 6.35 4.14 -5.42
N ILE A 140 7.13 4.82 -4.59
CA ILE A 140 7.92 4.23 -3.52
C ILE A 140 7.60 5.02 -2.26
N ASP A 141 7.19 4.32 -1.21
CA ASP A 141 6.75 4.94 0.03
C ASP A 141 6.97 3.97 1.21
N ARG A 142 6.41 4.27 2.38
CA ARG A 142 6.58 3.48 3.60
C ARG A 142 5.25 3.26 4.30
N ILE A 143 5.04 2.05 4.80
CA ILE A 143 4.01 1.75 5.80
C ILE A 143 4.76 1.52 7.10
N LYS A 144 4.59 2.44 8.04
CA LYS A 144 5.45 2.58 9.22
C LYS A 144 6.93 2.62 8.79
N ASP A 145 7.70 1.61 9.19
CA ASP A 145 9.13 1.46 8.89
C ASP A 145 9.41 0.51 7.72
N VAL A 146 8.38 -0.06 7.09
CA VAL A 146 8.54 -1.00 5.98
C VAL A 146 8.44 -0.22 4.67
N PRO A 147 9.53 -0.12 3.89
CA PRO A 147 9.45 0.44 2.55
C PRO A 147 8.60 -0.47 1.66
N TYR A 148 7.84 0.14 0.75
CA TYR A 148 7.16 -0.58 -0.30
C TYR A 148 7.29 0.20 -1.62
N GLY A 149 7.27 -0.54 -2.71
CA GLY A 149 7.15 0.00 -4.05
C GLY A 149 5.89 -0.55 -4.70
N GLN A 150 5.19 0.26 -5.48
CA GLN A 150 4.12 -0.24 -6.33
C GLN A 150 4.32 0.33 -7.73
N LEU A 151 4.50 -0.57 -8.70
CA LEU A 151 4.78 -0.22 -10.08
C LEU A 151 3.73 -0.85 -10.98
N THR A 152 3.11 -0.05 -11.84
CA THR A 152 2.26 -0.55 -12.93
C THR A 152 3.09 -0.55 -14.20
N LEU A 153 3.26 -1.73 -14.81
CA LEU A 153 4.12 -1.97 -15.95
C LEU A 153 3.34 -2.57 -17.12
N ALA A 154 3.69 -2.18 -18.33
CA ALA A 154 3.35 -2.93 -19.53
C ALA A 154 4.51 -3.85 -19.92
N LEU A 155 4.25 -5.15 -20.03
CA LEU A 155 5.22 -6.18 -20.41
C LEU A 155 4.95 -6.64 -21.85
N ILE A 156 6.00 -6.68 -22.67
CA ILE A 156 5.93 -6.94 -24.10
C ILE A 156 7.01 -7.95 -24.50
N GLY A 157 6.63 -8.92 -25.35
CA GLY A 157 7.55 -9.91 -25.89
C GLY A 157 8.05 -10.90 -24.84
N GLY A 158 9.15 -11.58 -25.17
CA GLY A 158 9.84 -12.51 -24.27
C GLY A 158 9.00 -13.69 -23.77
N ASP A 159 9.50 -14.36 -22.74
CA ASP A 159 8.79 -15.40 -22.00
C ASP A 159 8.09 -14.79 -20.77
N MET A 160 6.81 -14.43 -20.94
CA MET A 160 6.00 -13.86 -19.86
C MET A 160 5.76 -14.83 -18.71
N GLU A 161 5.66 -16.13 -18.98
CA GLU A 161 5.41 -17.14 -17.93
C GLU A 161 6.63 -17.27 -17.03
N ALA A 162 7.83 -17.31 -17.62
CA ALA A 162 9.08 -17.26 -16.88
C ALA A 162 9.22 -15.95 -16.08
N ALA A 163 8.85 -14.81 -16.66
CA ALA A 163 8.90 -13.52 -15.96
C ALA A 163 7.98 -13.49 -14.73
N PHE A 164 6.75 -13.96 -14.88
CA PHE A 164 5.79 -14.04 -13.78
C PHE A 164 6.28 -14.96 -12.66
N ALA A 165 6.79 -16.14 -13.02
CA ALA A 165 7.36 -17.07 -12.06
C ALA A 165 8.55 -16.46 -11.28
N ARG A 166 9.38 -15.65 -11.95
CA ARG A 166 10.51 -14.95 -11.30
C ARG A 166 10.06 -13.84 -10.35
N PHE A 167 9.04 -13.07 -10.71
CA PHE A 167 8.48 -12.07 -9.78
C PHE A 167 7.91 -12.74 -8.54
N THR A 168 7.12 -13.81 -8.70
CA THR A 168 6.57 -14.56 -7.57
C THR A 168 7.67 -15.19 -6.71
N ALA A 169 8.72 -15.74 -7.31
CA ALA A 169 9.86 -16.31 -6.58
C ALA A 169 10.67 -15.27 -5.78
N ALA A 170 10.57 -14.00 -6.14
CA ALA A 170 11.20 -12.88 -5.44
C ALA A 170 10.28 -12.23 -4.39
N ASP A 171 9.19 -12.89 -4.01
CA ASP A 171 8.19 -12.41 -3.05
C ASP A 171 7.54 -11.08 -3.46
N VAL A 172 7.43 -10.85 -4.78
CA VAL A 172 6.71 -9.71 -5.34
C VAL A 172 5.26 -10.11 -5.58
N HIS A 173 4.34 -9.36 -4.99
CA HIS A 173 2.93 -9.52 -5.30
C HIS A 173 2.65 -8.96 -6.70
N MET A 174 1.95 -9.73 -7.52
CA MET A 174 1.64 -9.36 -8.90
C MET A 174 0.14 -9.48 -9.15
N GLU A 175 -0.45 -8.41 -9.68
CA GLU A 175 -1.84 -8.35 -10.13
C GLU A 175 -1.86 -8.08 -11.64
N VAL A 176 -2.57 -8.91 -12.41
CA VAL A 176 -2.74 -8.70 -13.86
C VAL A 176 -3.95 -7.80 -14.10
N LEU A 177 -3.71 -6.62 -14.66
CA LEU A 177 -4.76 -5.64 -14.98
C LEU A 177 -5.31 -5.85 -16.41
N ARG A 178 -4.48 -6.37 -17.33
CA ARG A 178 -4.83 -6.69 -18.72
C ARG A 178 -3.86 -7.69 -19.34
#